data_AF-A0A843BZU8-F1
#
_entry.id   AF-A0A843BZU8-F1
#
_cell.length_a   1.000
_cell.length_b   1.000
_cell.length_c   1.000
_cell.angle_alpha   90.00
_cell.angle_beta   90.00
_cell.angle_gamma   90.00
#
_symmetry.space_group_name_H-M   'P 1'
#
loop_
_entity.id
_entity.type
_entity.pdbx_description
1 polymer ?
#
loop_
_entity_poly.entity_id
_entity_poly.type
_entity_poly.pdbx_seq_one_letter_code
_entity_poly.pdbx_strand_id
1 'polypeptide(L)'
;MSQSKSGSGITDKGVTAIPDSTEIRGGDSLRELSKRIEILGEKIDVLSSEISESKAAFEELSRLKEFLPLNIRVVEVRETTIEEAKREILEYCDKHKEGIFYPDDVADELGLDLKPTVEATEELMKEGTLDEVE
;
A
#
# COMPACT_ATOMS: atom_id res chain seq x y z
N MET A 1 25.48 29.27 -8.16
CA MET A 1 25.53 28.01 -8.93
C MET A 1 25.56 26.89 -7.89
N SER A 2 24.43 26.39 -7.41
CA SER A 2 23.51 25.41 -8.02
C SER A 2 23.97 23.95 -7.86
N GLN A 3 23.27 23.24 -6.95
CA GLN A 3 22.78 21.84 -7.05
C GLN A 3 23.84 20.70 -7.10
N SER A 4 23.71 19.50 -6.51
CA SER A 4 22.53 18.69 -6.13
C SER A 4 22.93 17.44 -5.30
N LYS A 5 21.92 16.88 -4.59
CA LYS A 5 21.59 15.46 -4.35
C LYS A 5 22.61 14.54 -3.64
N SER A 6 22.28 14.05 -2.45
CA SER A 6 21.45 12.86 -2.15
C SER A 6 22.25 11.56 -2.17
N GLY A 7 22.24 10.90 -1.02
CA GLY A 7 22.72 9.54 -0.85
C GLY A 7 22.25 9.03 0.50
N SER A 8 20.97 8.68 0.56
CA SER A 8 20.35 7.95 1.67
C SER A 8 21.15 6.68 1.91
N GLY A 9 21.98 6.69 2.95
CA GLY A 9 22.66 5.51 3.44
C GLY A 9 21.64 4.61 4.12
N ILE A 10 20.93 3.84 3.31
CA ILE A 10 20.34 2.55 3.71
C ILE A 10 21.47 1.76 4.36
N THR A 11 21.53 1.76 5.69
CA THR A 11 22.36 0.80 6.40
C THR A 11 21.67 -0.53 6.18
N ASP A 12 22.24 -1.31 5.26
CA ASP A 12 22.03 -2.74 5.14
C ASP A 12 22.29 -3.31 6.54
N LYS A 13 21.23 -3.47 7.34
CA LYS A 13 21.30 -4.18 8.62
C LYS A 13 21.43 -5.64 8.24
N GLY A 14 22.65 -5.99 7.80
CA GLY A 14 23.06 -7.33 7.51
C GLY A 14 22.69 -8.17 8.72
N VAL A 15 21.93 -9.23 8.47
CA VAL A 15 21.73 -10.31 9.44
C VAL A 15 23.09 -10.62 10.04
N THR A 16 23.23 -10.39 11.34
CA THR A 16 24.50 -10.61 12.04
C THR A 16 24.85 -12.08 11.86
N ALA A 17 25.78 -12.38 10.95
CA ALA A 17 26.22 -13.74 10.70
C ALA A 17 26.77 -14.28 12.01
N ILE A 18 26.08 -15.28 12.59
CA ILE A 18 26.50 -15.89 13.84
C ILE A 18 27.68 -16.81 13.48
N PRO A 19 28.92 -16.50 13.89
CA PRO A 19 30.03 -17.43 13.67
C PRO A 19 29.76 -18.74 14.43
N ASP A 20 30.11 -19.86 13.79
CA ASP A 20 29.89 -21.26 14.20
C ASP A 20 30.76 -21.68 15.41
N SER A 21 30.93 -20.80 16.39
CA SER A 21 31.71 -21.05 17.62
C SER A 21 30.91 -21.81 18.69
N THR A 22 29.70 -22.27 18.36
CA THR A 22 28.78 -22.99 19.26
C THR A 22 28.71 -24.49 18.98
N GLU A 23 29.36 -24.98 17.93
CA GLU A 23 29.41 -26.42 17.59
C GLU A 23 30.05 -27.23 18.73
N ILE A 24 29.36 -28.25 19.26
CA ILE A 24 29.91 -29.16 20.30
C ILE A 24 30.68 -30.29 19.62
N ARG A 25 31.94 -30.48 20.00
CA ARG A 25 32.84 -31.50 19.46
C ARG A 25 33.21 -32.53 20.52
N GLY A 26 33.39 -33.78 20.09
CA GLY A 26 33.88 -34.84 20.97
C GLY A 26 35.27 -34.49 21.52
N GLY A 27 35.36 -34.17 22.81
CA GLY A 27 36.59 -33.75 23.48
C GLY A 27 36.56 -32.34 24.10
N ASP A 28 35.47 -31.59 23.94
CA ASP A 28 35.33 -30.28 24.59
C ASP A 28 35.44 -30.39 26.12
N SER A 29 36.23 -29.49 26.72
CA SER A 29 36.32 -29.41 28.18
C SER A 29 35.05 -28.78 28.77
N LEU A 30 34.71 -29.12 30.02
CA LEU A 30 33.58 -28.50 30.75
C LEU A 30 33.68 -26.97 30.78
N ARG A 31 34.91 -26.43 30.87
CA ARG A 31 35.16 -24.99 30.85
C ARG A 31 34.78 -24.35 29.52
N GLU A 32 35.02 -25.06 28.43
CA GLU A 32 34.71 -24.60 27.08
C GLU A 32 33.20 -24.62 26.82
N LEU A 33 32.53 -25.70 27.25
CA LEU A 33 31.06 -25.78 27.23
C LEU A 33 30.41 -24.65 28.04
N SER A 34 30.95 -24.34 29.22
CA SER A 34 30.45 -23.25 30.06
C SER A 34 30.51 -21.88 29.37
N LYS A 35 31.62 -21.58 28.67
CA LYS A 35 31.74 -20.33 27.90
C LYS A 35 30.76 -20.26 26.73
N ARG A 36 30.52 -21.39 26.06
CA ARG A 36 29.54 -21.44 24.96
C ARG A 36 28.11 -21.22 25.46
N ILE A 37 27.76 -21.72 26.64
CA ILE A 37 26.47 -21.46 27.30
C ILE A 37 26.30 -19.96 27.60
N GLU A 38 27.35 -19.31 28.12
CA GLU A 38 27.34 -17.87 28.39
C GLU A 38 27.10 -17.05 27.12
N ILE A 39 27.85 -17.33 26.04
CA ILE A 39 27.69 -16.67 24.73
C ILE A 39 26.31 -16.93 24.13
N LEU A 40 25.76 -18.14 24.28
CA LEU A 40 24.41 -18.46 23.82
C LEU A 40 23.34 -17.68 24.61
N GLY A 41 23.53 -17.48 25.92
CA GLY A 41 22.67 -16.64 26.73
C GLY A 41 22.62 -15.20 26.22
N GLU A 42 23.79 -14.58 25.98
CA GLU A 42 23.87 -13.22 25.43
C GLU A 42 23.19 -13.10 24.06
N LYS A 43 23.33 -14.12 23.20
CA LYS A 43 22.67 -14.15 21.89
C LYS A 43 21.14 -14.23 22.01
N ILE A 44 20.64 -15.01 22.97
CA ILE A 44 19.19 -15.13 23.24
C ILE A 44 18.64 -13.77 23.70
N ASP A 45 19.38 -13.04 24.53
CA ASP A 45 18.96 -11.72 25.01
C ASP A 45 18.87 -10.71 23.86
N VAL A 46 19.88 -10.69 22.97
CA VAL A 46 19.87 -9.81 21.78
C VAL A 46 18.68 -10.13 20.86
N LEU A 47 18.48 -11.41 20.53
CA LEU A 47 17.34 -11.83 19.68
C LEU A 47 16.00 -11.50 20.32
N SER A 48 15.88 -11.60 21.65
CA SER A 48 14.65 -11.25 22.37
C SER A 48 14.33 -9.76 22.26
N SER A 49 15.36 -8.91 22.28
CA SER A 49 15.22 -7.46 22.05
C SER A 49 14.76 -7.18 20.62
N GLU A 50 15.40 -7.78 19.62
CA GLU A 50 15.04 -7.59 18.20
C GLU A 50 13.61 -8.06 17.89
N ILE A 51 13.18 -9.20 18.45
CA ILE A 51 11.80 -9.69 18.34
C ILE A 51 10.82 -8.71 18.98
N SER A 52 11.17 -8.12 20.13
CA SER A 52 10.32 -7.15 20.81
C SER A 52 10.16 -5.86 19.99
N GLU A 53 11.23 -5.35 19.39
CA GLU A 53 11.18 -4.21 18.48
C GLU A 53 10.34 -4.50 17.23
N SER A 54 10.53 -5.67 16.61
CA SER A 54 9.75 -6.08 15.43
C SER A 54 8.26 -6.22 15.75
N LYS A 55 7.93 -6.76 16.92
CA LYS A 55 6.54 -6.87 17.38
C LYS A 55 5.90 -5.50 17.57
N ALA A 56 6.60 -4.54 18.18
CA ALA A 56 6.09 -3.19 18.35
C ALA A 56 5.79 -2.53 17.00
N ALA A 57 6.71 -2.64 16.03
CA ALA A 57 6.50 -2.13 14.67
C ALA A 57 5.28 -2.78 13.98
N PHE A 58 5.07 -4.08 14.17
CA PHE A 58 3.90 -4.78 13.61
C PHE A 58 2.58 -4.34 14.24
N GLU A 59 2.56 -4.06 15.55
CA GLU A 59 1.39 -3.50 16.23
C GLU A 59 1.06 -2.09 15.71
N GLU A 60 2.08 -1.26 15.44
CA GLU A 60 1.87 0.07 14.82
C GLU A 60 1.26 -0.04 13.41
N LEU A 61 1.76 -0.96 12.58
CA LEU A 61 1.17 -1.21 11.25
C LEU A 61 -0.27 -1.72 11.34
N SER A 62 -0.56 -2.57 12.33
CA SER A 62 -1.92 -3.09 12.56
C SER A 62 -2.88 -1.96 12.91
N ARG A 63 -2.46 -1.01 13.76
CA ARG A 63 -3.24 0.20 14.06
C ARG A 63 -3.42 1.06 12.81
N LEU A 64 -2.37 1.27 12.01
CA LEU A 64 -2.46 2.07 10.78
C LEU A 64 -3.45 1.46 9.76
N LYS A 65 -3.52 0.13 9.68
CA LYS A 65 -4.49 -0.58 8.83
C LYS A 65 -5.94 -0.29 9.24
N GLU A 66 -6.22 -0.08 10.52
CA GLU A 66 -7.56 0.33 10.97
C GLU A 66 -7.90 1.78 10.56
N PHE A 67 -6.89 2.64 10.41
CA PHE A 67 -7.06 4.03 9.96
C PHE A 67 -7.15 4.19 8.43
N LEU A 68 -6.69 3.19 7.68
CA LEU A 68 -6.78 3.17 6.22
C LEU A 68 -7.80 2.11 5.80
N PRO A 69 -9.10 2.45 5.69
CA PRO A 69 -10.08 1.56 5.07
C PRO A 69 -9.75 1.47 3.56
N LEU A 70 -8.73 0.68 3.23
CA LEU A 70 -8.38 0.32 1.86
C LEU A 70 -9.43 -0.69 1.36
N ASN A 71 -10.63 -0.20 1.06
CA ASN A 71 -11.59 -0.93 0.25
C ASN A 71 -11.14 -0.85 -1.20
N ILE A 72 -10.20 -1.71 -1.58
CA ILE A 72 -9.78 -1.84 -2.97
C ILE A 72 -10.94 -2.49 -3.74
N ARG A 73 -11.67 -1.69 -4.52
CA ARG A 73 -12.66 -2.16 -5.49
C ARG A 73 -11.96 -2.34 -6.85
N VAL A 74 -11.98 -3.56 -7.38
CA VAL A 74 -11.51 -3.82 -8.74
C VAL A 74 -12.69 -3.60 -9.68
N VAL A 75 -12.55 -2.66 -10.61
CA VAL A 75 -13.54 -2.36 -11.65
C VAL A 75 -12.93 -2.77 -12.99
N GLU A 76 -13.66 -3.56 -13.78
CA GLU A 76 -13.27 -3.87 -15.16
C GLU A 76 -13.67 -2.70 -16.07
N VAL A 77 -12.67 -2.04 -16.65
CA VAL A 77 -12.88 -0.90 -17.55
C VAL A 77 -13.07 -1.40 -18.97
N ARG A 78 -14.14 -0.95 -19.63
CA ARG A 78 -14.39 -1.23 -21.05
C ARG A 78 -14.11 -0.01 -21.93
N GLU A 79 -13.55 -0.27 -23.11
CA GLU A 79 -13.46 0.73 -24.16
C GLU A 79 -14.87 1.09 -24.63
N THR A 80 -15.20 2.38 -24.60
CA THR A 80 -16.53 2.89 -24.94
C THR A 80 -16.39 4.15 -25.78
N THR A 81 -17.31 4.36 -26.72
CA THR A 81 -17.38 5.61 -27.49
C THR A 81 -17.98 6.74 -26.66
N ILE A 82 -17.74 8.00 -27.04
CA ILE A 82 -18.26 9.18 -26.33
C ILE A 82 -19.79 9.15 -26.31
N GLU A 83 -20.41 8.77 -27.43
CA GLU A 83 -21.86 8.73 -27.63
C GLU A 83 -22.53 7.65 -26.78
N GLU A 84 -21.89 6.50 -26.64
CA GLU A 84 -22.34 5.44 -25.74
C GLU A 84 -22.18 5.87 -24.28
N ALA A 85 -21.06 6.49 -23.94
CA ALA A 85 -20.82 7.02 -22.59
C ALA A 85 -21.89 8.07 -22.23
N LYS A 86 -22.21 9.02 -23.14
CA LYS A 86 -23.29 10.00 -22.92
C LYS A 86 -24.62 9.35 -22.58
N ARG A 87 -25.04 8.35 -23.36
CA ARG A 87 -26.31 7.65 -23.15
C ARG A 87 -26.36 7.00 -21.77
N GLU A 88 -25.27 6.35 -21.37
CA GLU A 88 -25.19 5.64 -20.09
C GLU A 88 -25.07 6.58 -18.89
N ILE A 89 -24.33 7.68 -19.02
CA ILE A 89 -24.25 8.75 -18.01
C ILE A 89 -25.66 9.31 -17.77
N LEU A 90 -26.42 9.61 -18.83
CA LEU A 90 -27.80 10.09 -18.69
C LEU A 90 -28.70 9.06 -18.01
N GLU A 91 -28.59 7.78 -18.38
CA GLU A 91 -29.34 6.71 -17.70
C GLU A 91 -28.95 6.58 -16.22
N TYR A 92 -27.67 6.78 -15.90
CA TYR A 92 -27.16 6.80 -14.54
C TYR A 92 -27.73 7.98 -13.74
N CYS A 93 -27.74 9.19 -14.31
CA CYS A 93 -28.36 10.37 -13.71
C CYS A 93 -29.87 10.19 -13.51
N ASP A 94 -30.56 9.58 -14.47
CA ASP A 94 -32.01 9.29 -14.39
C ASP A 94 -32.33 8.27 -13.28
N LYS A 95 -31.42 7.34 -12.99
CA LYS A 95 -31.55 6.38 -11.88
C LYS A 95 -31.21 7.03 -10.54
N HIS A 96 -30.26 7.96 -10.53
CA HIS A 96 -29.77 8.67 -9.34
C HIS A 96 -30.24 10.13 -9.36
N LYS A 97 -31.57 10.32 -9.38
CA LYS A 97 -32.26 11.60 -9.70
C LYS A 97 -31.89 12.81 -8.84
N GLU A 98 -31.11 12.64 -7.79
CA GLU A 98 -30.70 13.72 -6.89
C GLU A 98 -29.28 13.41 -6.39
N GLY A 99 -28.29 14.11 -6.93
CA GLY A 99 -26.91 13.96 -6.49
C GLY A 99 -25.94 14.82 -7.30
N ILE A 100 -24.94 15.35 -6.61
CA ILE A 100 -23.73 15.85 -7.26
C ILE A 100 -22.92 14.60 -7.59
N PHE A 101 -22.51 14.45 -8.84
CA PHE A 101 -21.67 13.35 -9.27
C PHE A 101 -20.41 13.90 -9.92
N TYR A 102 -19.30 13.22 -9.67
CA TYR A 102 -18.05 13.50 -10.34
C TYR A 102 -17.83 12.49 -11.48
N PRO A 103 -17.24 12.89 -12.62
CA PRO A 103 -17.04 11.99 -13.76
C PRO A 103 -16.23 10.72 -13.43
N ASP A 104 -15.31 10.79 -12.47
CA ASP A 104 -14.53 9.64 -11.99
C ASP A 104 -15.39 8.64 -11.21
N ASP A 105 -16.26 9.12 -10.30
CA ASP A 105 -17.21 8.26 -9.60
C ASP A 105 -18.13 7.53 -10.60
N VAL A 106 -18.61 8.25 -11.62
CA VAL A 106 -19.49 7.68 -12.66
C VAL A 106 -18.73 6.67 -13.52
N ALA A 107 -17.48 6.96 -13.87
CA ALA A 107 -16.64 6.03 -14.62
C ALA A 107 -16.43 4.72 -13.84
N ASP A 108 -16.16 4.81 -12.54
CA ASP A 108 -15.96 3.65 -11.67
C ASP A 108 -17.25 2.84 -11.47
N GLU A 109 -18.41 3.48 -11.32
CA GLU A 109 -19.70 2.78 -11.17
C GLU A 109 -20.17 2.11 -12.46
N LEU A 110 -19.90 2.71 -13.61
CA LEU A 110 -20.32 2.21 -14.93
C LEU A 110 -19.26 1.33 -15.61
N GLY A 111 -18.05 1.25 -15.05
CA GLY A 111 -16.91 0.56 -15.67
C GLY A 111 -16.45 1.21 -16.98
N LEU A 112 -16.64 2.53 -17.12
CA LEU A 112 -16.28 3.28 -18.32
C LEU A 112 -14.84 3.76 -18.24
N ASP A 113 -14.21 3.94 -19.40
CA ASP A 113 -12.92 4.63 -19.45
C ASP A 113 -13.11 6.09 -19.01
N LEU A 114 -12.22 6.57 -18.14
CA LEU A 114 -12.32 7.91 -17.55
C LEU A 114 -12.29 9.00 -18.63
N LYS A 115 -11.46 8.83 -19.66
CA LYS A 115 -11.26 9.87 -20.67
C LYS A 115 -12.54 10.17 -21.47
N PRO A 116 -13.21 9.18 -22.13
CA PRO A 116 -14.46 9.42 -22.82
C PRO A 116 -15.58 9.81 -21.84
N THR A 117 -15.53 9.39 -20.57
CA THR A 117 -16.51 9.80 -19.56
C THR A 117 -16.44 11.29 -19.26
N VAL A 118 -15.22 11.84 -19.09
CA VAL A 118 -15.01 13.28 -18.91
C VAL A 118 -15.44 14.05 -20.15
N GLU A 119 -15.02 13.62 -21.35
CA GLU A 119 -15.39 14.27 -22.61
C GLU A 119 -16.91 14.27 -22.83
N ALA A 120 -17.58 13.13 -22.58
CA ALA A 120 -19.03 13.01 -22.66
C ALA A 120 -19.74 13.94 -21.67
N THR A 121 -19.25 14.06 -20.44
CA THR A 121 -19.85 14.94 -19.41
C THR A 121 -19.71 16.41 -19.80
N GLU A 122 -18.54 16.83 -20.28
CA GLU A 122 -18.33 18.21 -20.76
C GLU A 122 -19.25 18.54 -21.95
N GLU A 123 -19.43 17.61 -22.88
CA GLU A 123 -20.34 17.81 -24.01
C GLU A 123 -21.79 17.89 -23.55
N LEU A 124 -22.23 17.05 -22.61
CA LEU A 124 -23.58 17.12 -22.04
C LEU A 124 -23.83 18.44 -21.27
N MET A 125 -22.81 19.00 -20.62
CA MET A 125 -22.87 20.33 -20.01
C MET A 125 -22.99 21.43 -21.06
N LYS A 126 -22.21 21.37 -22.15
CA LYS A 126 -22.31 22.30 -23.28
C LYS A 126 -23.67 22.23 -23.98
N GLU A 127 -24.27 21.05 -24.02
CA GLU A 127 -25.61 20.81 -24.58
C GLU A 127 -26.74 21.29 -23.64
N GLY A 128 -26.43 21.67 -22.40
CA GLY A 128 -27.40 22.11 -21.40
C GLY A 128 -28.25 20.96 -20.82
N THR A 129 -27.77 19.73 -20.95
CA THR A 129 -28.42 18.53 -20.40
C THR A 129 -27.97 18.26 -18.96
N LEU A 130 -26.76 18.71 -18.60
CA LEU A 130 -26.21 18.67 -17.25
C LEU A 130 -25.86 20.09 -16.80
N ASP A 131 -26.13 20.39 -15.52
CA ASP A 131 -25.77 21.66 -14.91
C ASP A 131 -24.46 21.54 -14.12
N GLU A 132 -23.62 22.56 -14.20
CA GLU A 132 -22.44 22.68 -13.34
C GLU A 132 -22.87 23.11 -11.93
N VAL A 133 -22.31 22.46 -10.91
CA VAL A 133 -22.56 22.83 -9.51
C VAL A 133 -21.40 23.72 -9.06
N GLU A 134 -21.71 25.00 -8.80
CA GLU A 134 -20.74 26.03 -8.37
C GLU A 134 -20.31 25.89 -6.90
#